data_AF-A0A7K0D154-F1
#
_entry.id   AF-A0A7K0D154-F1
#
_cell.length_a   1.000
_cell.length_b   1.000
_cell.length_c   1.000
_cell.angle_alpha   90.00
_cell.angle_beta   90.00
_cell.angle_gamma   90.00
#
_symmetry.space_group_name_H-M   'P 1'
#
loop_
_entity.id
_entity.type
_entity.pdbx_description
1 polymer ?
#
loop_
_entity_poly.entity_id
_entity_poly.type
_entity_poly.pdbx_seq_one_letter_code
_entity_poly.pdbx_strand_id
1 'polypeptide(L)'
;MEPDDRAGRTNDPLYSPEMDMRRDFVRSYRLRVASEFPCTPEELERWKTESDQLAASWLGSKSEWSQHWQYLDEACDRFRNDPDDAHAHLTGLTTLDTLDPDPATAATKLASLIQAAVMDDERRIATALPRVIDDQNLQPLPYTATYAPDGQQATSRGCTSWWQAREWLYDSSHIDQKSLAHIEIRARDSHSGHEHILMSADSIGPIALRAELGRLDRVLGAGQEVDGKPWIDELAAEVLADEYREALRTQLNPWAGQLRFEHQLHTDDLRDRYLDLTTHAGIDSGAQLLADIDDDLRHRNLYADEPTAHTWLDDAINTRQGRSGWSERQGVRTHYRAPDDPAVVIVAGHDTIHGGTPWYAEVRIMAENGEWISGDQIPAGRYATCSELITALQHYRASEPRSGTSYPVPAEVSSALWGFDNQITQSANDLAAARNIHHSIRTNQPYGLQNNQTTQPHTTEQSINSIAAEQNPTPATSKPVESKAIERNRERARQRRQNINRHPRRNTQSRRRRP
;
A
#
# COMPACT_ATOMS: atom_id res chain seq x y z
N MET A 1 0.01 40.69 23.29
CA MET A 1 -0.04 41.37 21.98
C MET A 1 1.28 41.03 21.29
N GLU A 2 1.38 39.80 20.81
CA GLU A 2 2.52 39.37 19.99
C GLU A 2 2.31 39.84 18.55
N PRO A 3 3.38 40.21 17.84
CA PRO A 3 3.26 40.66 16.46
C PRO A 3 2.88 39.49 15.56
N ASP A 4 2.03 39.80 14.59
CA ASP A 4 1.49 38.89 13.58
C ASP A 4 2.62 38.21 12.76
N ASP A 5 2.90 36.95 13.06
CA ASP A 5 3.93 36.10 12.42
C ASP A 5 3.65 35.83 10.92
N ARG A 6 2.53 36.33 10.39
CA ARG A 6 2.17 36.26 8.96
C ARG A 6 3.04 37.16 8.08
N ALA A 7 3.67 38.20 8.63
CA ALA A 7 4.56 39.08 7.88
C ALA A 7 5.83 38.38 7.36
N GLY A 8 6.23 37.25 7.96
CA GLY A 8 7.42 36.49 7.57
C GLY A 8 7.20 35.45 6.46
N ARG A 9 5.95 35.12 6.11
CA ARG A 9 5.63 34.07 5.12
C ARG A 9 5.41 34.58 3.70
N THR A 10 5.42 35.90 3.50
CA THR A 10 5.12 36.58 2.23
C THR A 10 6.18 36.43 1.13
N ASN A 11 7.31 35.78 1.42
CA ASN A 11 8.39 35.55 0.44
C ASN A 11 8.42 34.14 -0.16
N ASP A 12 7.48 33.26 0.20
CA ASP A 12 7.35 31.94 -0.44
C ASP A 12 6.47 32.06 -1.70
N PRO A 13 6.95 31.74 -2.92
CA PRO A 13 6.16 31.82 -4.14
C PRO A 13 4.93 30.88 -4.18
N LEU A 14 4.75 30.04 -3.17
CA LEU A 14 3.57 29.19 -2.95
C LEU A 14 2.57 29.76 -1.91
N TYR A 15 2.85 30.93 -1.32
CA TYR A 15 1.98 31.53 -0.30
C TYR A 15 0.75 32.18 -0.95
N SER A 16 -0.42 31.61 -0.70
CA SER A 16 -1.72 32.20 -1.06
C SER A 16 -2.54 32.45 0.21
N PRO A 17 -2.77 33.73 0.59
CA PRO A 17 -3.66 34.09 1.70
C PRO A 17 -5.07 33.47 1.57
N GLU A 18 -5.53 33.25 0.34
CA GLU A 18 -6.79 32.56 0.05
C GLU A 18 -6.78 31.13 0.57
N MET A 19 -5.72 30.37 0.24
CA MET A 19 -5.60 28.95 0.61
C MET A 19 -5.54 28.78 2.12
N ASP A 20 -4.80 29.65 2.81
CA ASP A 20 -4.74 29.65 4.27
C ASP A 20 -6.10 30.00 4.90
N MET A 21 -6.80 31.01 4.38
CA MET A 21 -8.15 31.38 4.84
C MET A 21 -9.13 30.22 4.66
N ARG A 22 -9.15 29.59 3.48
CA ARG A 22 -10.05 28.47 3.18
C ARG A 22 -9.76 27.26 4.06
N ARG A 23 -8.48 26.93 4.31
CA ARG A 23 -8.08 25.85 5.22
C ARG A 23 -8.52 26.13 6.66
N ASP A 24 -8.26 27.33 7.15
CA ASP A 24 -8.64 27.74 8.50
C ASP A 24 -10.16 27.75 8.67
N PHE A 25 -10.91 28.13 7.62
CA PHE A 25 -12.36 28.08 7.61
C PHE A 25 -12.88 26.64 7.71
N VAL A 26 -12.34 25.70 6.92
CA VAL A 26 -12.71 24.28 7.02
C VAL A 26 -12.49 23.76 8.44
N ARG A 27 -11.33 24.09 9.05
CA ARG A 27 -11.05 23.68 10.43
C ARG A 27 -12.03 24.30 11.42
N SER A 28 -12.30 25.61 11.31
CA SER A 28 -13.27 26.29 12.18
C SER A 28 -14.68 25.69 12.03
N TYR A 29 -15.11 25.37 10.82
CA TYR A 29 -16.40 24.70 10.58
C TYR A 29 -16.46 23.30 11.20
N ARG A 30 -15.42 22.47 11.03
CA ARG A 30 -15.36 21.13 11.66
C ARG A 30 -15.41 21.22 13.18
N LEU A 31 -14.71 22.19 13.79
CA LEU A 31 -14.77 22.45 15.24
C LEU A 31 -16.16 22.90 15.71
N ARG A 32 -16.89 23.68 14.90
CA ARG A 32 -18.29 24.03 15.17
C ARG A 32 -19.20 22.80 15.14
N VAL A 33 -19.02 21.93 14.15
CA VAL A 33 -19.76 20.65 14.09
C VAL A 33 -19.38 19.74 15.26
N ALA A 34 -18.10 19.65 15.62
CA ALA A 34 -17.66 18.88 16.79
C ALA A 34 -18.33 19.37 18.08
N SER A 35 -18.52 20.69 18.20
CA SER A 35 -19.24 21.33 19.32
C SER A 35 -20.73 20.99 19.39
N GLU A 36 -21.33 20.41 18.35
CA GLU A 36 -22.69 19.86 18.37
C GLU A 36 -22.75 18.49 19.10
N PHE A 37 -21.61 17.79 19.22
CA PHE A 37 -21.51 16.43 19.77
C PHE A 37 -20.46 16.27 20.90
N PRO A 38 -20.34 17.19 21.87
CA PRO A 38 -19.29 17.10 22.89
C PRO A 38 -19.47 15.89 23.80
N CYS A 39 -18.37 15.19 24.11
CA CYS A 39 -18.38 14.14 25.12
C CYS A 39 -18.25 14.75 26.53
N THR A 40 -17.57 15.90 26.65
CA THR A 40 -17.37 16.64 27.90
C THR A 40 -17.60 18.15 27.76
N PRO A 41 -17.96 18.88 28.85
CA PRO A 41 -18.02 20.34 28.84
C PRO A 41 -16.69 21.01 28.50
N GLU A 42 -15.57 20.42 28.94
CA GLU A 42 -14.22 20.94 28.66
C GLU A 42 -13.88 20.88 27.16
N GLU A 43 -14.28 19.81 26.47
CA GLU A 43 -14.14 19.71 25.01
C GLU A 43 -14.97 20.75 24.27
N LEU A 44 -16.22 20.96 24.69
CA LEU A 44 -17.10 21.99 24.12
C LEU A 44 -16.45 23.38 24.20
N GLU A 45 -15.96 23.76 25.39
CA GLU A 45 -15.31 25.06 25.59
C GLU A 45 -14.02 25.16 24.78
N ARG A 46 -13.22 24.10 24.73
CA ARG A 46 -11.99 24.04 23.93
C ARG A 46 -12.25 24.25 22.45
N TRP A 47 -13.18 23.52 21.84
CA TRP A 47 -13.44 23.62 20.40
C TRP A 47 -14.10 24.93 20.00
N LYS A 48 -15.02 25.45 20.82
CA LYS A 48 -15.58 26.80 20.63
C LYS A 48 -14.49 27.86 20.67
N THR A 49 -13.63 27.81 21.68
CA THR A 49 -12.52 28.76 21.83
C THR A 49 -11.56 28.69 20.64
N GLU A 50 -11.19 27.50 20.17
CA GLU A 50 -10.32 27.33 19.00
C GLU A 50 -11.00 27.83 17.71
N SER A 51 -12.28 27.51 17.50
CA SER A 51 -13.07 27.99 16.36
C SER A 51 -13.18 29.52 16.35
N ASP A 52 -13.45 30.14 17.50
CA ASP A 52 -13.55 31.58 17.68
C ASP A 52 -12.20 32.28 17.48
N GLN A 53 -11.10 31.68 17.95
CA GLN A 53 -9.74 32.19 17.71
C GLN A 53 -9.38 32.20 16.22
N LEU A 54 -9.68 31.11 15.51
CA LEU A 54 -9.49 31.03 14.06
C LEU A 54 -10.31 32.12 13.34
N ALA A 55 -11.59 32.22 13.66
CA ALA A 55 -12.47 33.23 13.06
C ALA A 55 -12.01 34.67 13.37
N ALA A 56 -11.64 34.96 14.61
CA ALA A 56 -11.14 36.27 15.03
C ALA A 56 -9.86 36.69 14.29
N SER A 57 -8.97 35.73 13.97
CA SER A 57 -7.75 36.00 13.22
C SER A 57 -8.00 36.52 11.80
N TRP A 58 -9.15 36.16 11.21
CA TRP A 58 -9.55 36.59 9.86
C TRP A 58 -10.48 37.80 9.89
N LEU A 59 -11.49 37.78 10.77
CA LEU A 59 -12.48 38.85 10.93
C LEU A 59 -11.89 40.15 11.52
N GLY A 60 -10.81 40.05 12.32
CA GLY A 60 -10.11 41.21 12.88
C GLY A 60 -9.23 41.96 11.89
N SER A 61 -8.96 41.37 10.71
CA SER A 61 -8.12 41.97 9.68
C SER A 61 -8.95 42.91 8.77
N LYS A 62 -8.40 44.06 8.36
CA LYS A 62 -9.02 44.93 7.33
C LYS A 62 -8.75 44.43 5.90
N SER A 63 -8.69 43.11 5.71
CA SER A 63 -8.38 42.49 4.41
C SER A 63 -9.65 42.08 3.67
N GLU A 64 -9.59 41.92 2.35
CA GLU A 64 -10.68 41.35 1.54
C GLU A 64 -11.10 39.96 2.05
N TRP A 65 -10.17 39.21 2.64
CA TRP A 65 -10.41 37.87 3.19
C TRP A 65 -11.38 37.85 4.36
N SER A 66 -11.55 38.96 5.10
CA SER A 66 -12.58 39.05 6.13
C SER A 66 -13.99 38.99 5.53
N GLN A 67 -14.19 39.63 4.37
CA GLN A 67 -15.47 39.61 3.65
C GLN A 67 -15.73 38.24 3.03
N HIS A 68 -14.69 37.59 2.50
CA HIS A 68 -14.80 36.22 2.00
C HIS A 68 -15.11 35.20 3.09
N TRP A 69 -14.50 35.33 4.28
CA TRP A 69 -14.87 34.51 5.44
C TRP A 69 -16.33 34.66 5.81
N GLN A 70 -16.84 35.89 5.92
CA GLN A 70 -18.25 36.16 6.22
C GLN A 70 -19.18 35.57 5.16
N TYR A 71 -18.85 35.77 3.88
CA TYR A 71 -19.63 35.23 2.78
C TYR A 71 -19.67 33.69 2.77
N LEU A 72 -18.52 33.04 3.05
CA LEU A 72 -18.44 31.59 3.16
C LEU A 72 -19.23 31.05 4.36
N ASP A 73 -19.26 31.78 5.48
CA ASP A 73 -20.08 31.46 6.65
C ASP A 73 -21.58 31.54 6.35
N GLU A 74 -22.02 32.65 5.75
CA GLU A 74 -23.39 32.82 5.28
C GLU A 74 -23.79 31.75 4.26
N ALA A 75 -22.89 31.39 3.34
CA ALA A 75 -23.13 30.33 2.37
C ALA A 75 -23.33 28.97 3.05
N CYS A 76 -22.48 28.62 4.02
CA CYS A 76 -22.63 27.38 4.80
C CYS A 76 -23.94 27.34 5.59
N ASP A 77 -24.38 28.49 6.13
CA ASP A 77 -25.68 28.60 6.80
C ASP A 77 -26.85 28.47 5.82
N ARG A 78 -26.74 28.99 4.59
CA ARG A 78 -27.78 28.81 3.56
C ARG A 78 -27.90 27.36 3.13
N PHE A 79 -26.80 26.68 2.78
CA PHE A 79 -26.85 25.26 2.41
C PHE A 79 -27.49 24.40 3.51
N ARG A 80 -27.21 24.71 4.78
CA ARG A 80 -27.76 23.98 5.92
C ARG A 80 -29.26 24.20 6.13
N ASN A 81 -29.75 25.42 5.92
CA ASN A 81 -31.12 25.82 6.27
C ASN A 81 -32.08 25.76 5.07
N ASP A 82 -31.59 26.03 3.86
CA ASP A 82 -32.37 26.01 2.61
C ASP A 82 -31.49 25.52 1.44
N PRO A 83 -31.26 24.18 1.34
CA PRO A 83 -30.37 23.62 0.34
C PRO A 83 -30.88 23.85 -1.09
N ASP A 84 -32.19 23.86 -1.32
CA ASP A 84 -32.76 24.04 -2.66
C ASP A 84 -32.49 25.47 -3.18
N ASP A 85 -32.69 26.49 -2.34
CA ASP A 85 -32.35 27.89 -2.67
C ASP A 85 -30.83 28.06 -2.88
N ALA A 86 -30.01 27.45 -2.03
CA ALA A 86 -28.55 27.53 -2.15
C ALA A 86 -28.04 26.90 -3.47
N HIS A 87 -28.59 25.75 -3.88
CA HIS A 87 -28.27 25.12 -5.17
C HIS A 87 -28.78 25.95 -6.35
N ALA A 88 -29.95 26.57 -6.25
CA ALA A 88 -30.46 27.49 -7.26
C ALA A 88 -29.55 28.74 -7.39
N HIS A 89 -29.06 29.28 -6.28
CA HIS A 89 -28.12 30.41 -6.25
C HIS A 89 -26.77 30.06 -6.89
N LEU A 90 -26.21 28.89 -6.56
CA LEU A 90 -24.99 28.37 -7.18
C LEU A 90 -25.18 28.21 -8.70
N THR A 91 -26.30 27.58 -9.12
CA THR A 91 -26.63 27.38 -10.54
C THR A 91 -26.78 28.72 -11.26
N GLY A 92 -27.45 29.69 -10.63
CA GLY A 92 -27.62 31.05 -11.18
C GLY A 92 -26.28 31.75 -11.42
N LEU A 93 -25.32 31.64 -10.50
CA LEU A 93 -23.98 32.24 -10.65
C LEU A 93 -23.11 31.50 -11.69
N THR A 94 -23.31 30.20 -11.90
CA THR A 94 -22.61 29.46 -12.97
C THR A 94 -23.17 29.72 -14.37
N THR A 95 -24.42 30.16 -14.48
CA THR A 95 -25.13 30.35 -15.76
C THR A 95 -25.24 31.81 -16.20
N LEU A 96 -25.09 32.77 -15.28
CA LEU A 96 -25.09 34.20 -15.58
C LEU A 96 -23.65 34.74 -15.67
N ASP A 97 -23.32 35.39 -16.79
CA ASP A 97 -22.23 36.38 -16.88
C ASP A 97 -22.52 37.44 -15.80
N THR A 98 -21.82 37.37 -14.68
CA THR A 98 -22.23 38.01 -13.43
C THR A 98 -22.32 39.54 -13.53
N LEU A 99 -23.43 40.09 -13.00
CA LEU A 99 -23.72 41.50 -12.71
C LEU A 99 -22.75 42.15 -11.68
N ASP A 100 -21.73 41.44 -11.20
CA ASP A 100 -20.70 42.01 -10.35
C ASP A 100 -19.69 42.77 -11.25
N PRO A 101 -19.43 44.06 -11.01
CA PRO A 101 -18.57 44.87 -11.88
C PRO A 101 -17.09 44.42 -11.86
N ASP A 102 -16.71 43.55 -10.91
CA ASP A 102 -15.36 42.99 -10.76
C ASP A 102 -15.37 41.46 -10.90
N PRO A 103 -14.76 40.89 -11.96
CA PRO A 103 -14.70 39.45 -12.19
C PRO A 103 -13.91 38.68 -11.13
N ALA A 104 -12.94 39.30 -10.45
CA ALA A 104 -12.14 38.64 -9.41
C ALA A 104 -12.98 38.35 -8.15
N THR A 105 -13.78 39.33 -7.73
CA THR A 105 -14.72 39.19 -6.63
C THR A 105 -15.78 38.12 -6.93
N ALA A 106 -16.32 38.10 -8.15
CA ALA A 106 -17.30 37.10 -8.59
C ALA A 106 -16.74 35.67 -8.54
N ALA A 107 -15.51 35.47 -9.05
CA ALA A 107 -14.84 34.17 -9.02
C ALA A 107 -14.63 33.65 -7.58
N THR A 108 -14.25 34.53 -6.66
CA THR A 108 -14.00 34.16 -5.26
C THR A 108 -15.29 33.82 -4.50
N LYS A 109 -16.39 34.54 -4.78
CA LYS A 109 -17.73 34.21 -4.26
C LYS A 109 -18.21 32.85 -4.80
N LEU A 110 -18.06 32.60 -6.10
CA LEU A 110 -18.40 31.30 -6.70
C LEU A 110 -17.60 30.17 -6.04
N ALA A 111 -16.29 30.33 -5.88
CA ALA A 111 -15.44 29.35 -5.19
C ALA A 111 -15.86 29.15 -3.72
N SER A 112 -16.36 30.19 -3.03
CA SER A 112 -16.89 30.07 -1.67
C SER A 112 -18.21 29.29 -1.62
N LEU A 113 -19.12 29.49 -2.58
CA LEU A 113 -20.34 28.68 -2.68
C LEU A 113 -20.04 27.21 -2.99
N ILE A 114 -19.10 26.95 -3.90
CA ILE A 114 -18.65 25.59 -4.20
C ILE A 114 -18.08 24.93 -2.94
N GLN A 115 -17.24 25.65 -2.20
CA GLN A 115 -16.67 25.14 -0.95
C GLN A 115 -17.76 24.88 0.11
N ALA A 116 -18.73 25.80 0.27
CA ALA A 116 -19.84 25.61 1.19
C ALA A 116 -20.69 24.38 0.84
N ALA A 117 -20.96 24.16 -0.46
CA ALA A 117 -21.67 22.98 -0.94
C ALA A 117 -20.93 21.69 -0.60
N VAL A 118 -19.60 21.65 -0.83
CA VAL A 118 -18.75 20.51 -0.47
C VAL A 118 -18.79 20.25 1.04
N MET A 119 -18.66 21.30 1.85
CA MET A 119 -18.65 21.18 3.32
C MET A 119 -20.00 20.72 3.88
N ASP A 120 -21.12 21.15 3.30
CA ASP A 120 -22.45 20.68 3.68
C ASP A 120 -22.65 19.20 3.30
N ASP A 121 -22.20 18.78 2.11
CA ASP A 121 -22.24 17.36 1.72
C ASP A 121 -21.35 16.50 2.63
N GLU A 122 -20.13 16.96 2.92
CA GLU A 122 -19.23 16.33 3.89
C GLU A 122 -19.91 16.19 5.25
N ARG A 123 -20.54 17.25 5.77
CA ARG A 123 -21.26 17.22 7.05
C ARG A 123 -22.43 16.24 7.01
N ARG A 124 -23.20 16.22 5.92
CA ARG A 124 -24.32 15.30 5.75
C ARG A 124 -23.87 13.84 5.77
N ILE A 125 -22.75 13.53 5.10
CA ILE A 125 -22.15 12.19 5.11
C ILE A 125 -21.56 11.87 6.49
N ALA A 126 -20.89 12.83 7.13
CA ALA A 126 -20.27 12.67 8.44
C ALA A 126 -21.27 12.40 9.56
N THR A 127 -22.41 13.10 9.53
CA THR A 127 -23.46 13.00 10.56
C THR A 127 -24.58 12.00 10.20
N ALA A 128 -24.53 11.40 9.01
CA ALA A 128 -25.44 10.32 8.63
C ALA A 128 -25.30 9.15 9.61
N LEU A 129 -26.43 8.72 10.17
CA LEU A 129 -26.46 7.48 10.95
C LEU A 129 -26.08 6.32 10.02
N PRO A 130 -25.21 5.38 10.45
CA PRO A 130 -24.99 4.14 9.74
C PRO A 130 -26.34 3.51 9.42
N ARG A 131 -26.54 3.07 8.17
CA ARG A 131 -27.80 2.41 7.81
C ARG A 131 -27.97 1.20 8.73
N VAL A 132 -28.98 1.25 9.62
CA VAL A 132 -29.36 0.12 10.45
C VAL A 132 -29.71 -1.02 9.50
N ILE A 133 -28.83 -2.03 9.46
CA ILE A 133 -29.07 -3.26 8.72
C ILE A 133 -30.14 -4.00 9.53
N ASP A 134 -31.32 -4.21 8.95
CA ASP A 134 -32.45 -4.87 9.61
C ASP A 134 -32.02 -6.14 10.36
N ASP A 135 -32.29 -6.13 11.66
CA ASP A 135 -31.70 -6.95 12.72
C ASP A 135 -32.28 -8.39 12.80
N GLN A 136 -32.71 -8.97 11.67
CA GLN A 136 -33.42 -10.25 11.65
C GLN A 136 -32.61 -11.46 11.14
N ASN A 137 -31.40 -11.26 10.65
CA ASN A 137 -30.49 -12.35 10.32
C ASN A 137 -29.11 -12.03 10.88
N LEU A 138 -28.53 -12.96 11.65
CA LEU A 138 -27.12 -12.99 12.06
C LEU A 138 -26.27 -12.23 11.03
N GLN A 139 -25.74 -11.06 11.39
CA GLN A 139 -25.04 -10.22 10.41
C GLN A 139 -23.98 -11.07 9.71
N PRO A 140 -24.05 -11.24 8.37
CA PRO A 140 -22.98 -11.91 7.66
C PRO A 140 -21.71 -11.11 7.92
N LEU A 141 -20.61 -11.81 8.18
CA LEU A 141 -19.30 -11.21 8.34
C LEU A 141 -19.00 -10.24 7.17
N PRO A 142 -18.25 -9.15 7.40
CA PRO A 142 -18.12 -8.06 6.44
C PRO A 142 -17.51 -8.49 5.10
N TYR A 143 -16.82 -9.63 5.05
CA TYR A 143 -16.24 -10.18 3.83
C TYR A 143 -16.82 -11.55 3.52
N THR A 144 -17.00 -11.84 2.24
CA THR A 144 -17.34 -13.19 1.76
C THR A 144 -16.38 -13.58 0.66
N ALA A 145 -15.69 -14.70 0.84
CA ALA A 145 -14.85 -15.30 -0.18
C ALA A 145 -15.56 -16.51 -0.79
N THR A 146 -15.48 -16.67 -2.10
CA THR A 146 -16.07 -17.79 -2.85
C THR A 146 -15.00 -18.48 -3.69
N TYR A 147 -14.97 -19.81 -3.62
CA TYR A 147 -14.13 -20.69 -4.42
C TYR A 147 -15.01 -21.73 -5.12
N ALA A 148 -15.06 -21.67 -6.45
CA ALA A 148 -15.90 -22.51 -7.29
C ALA A 148 -15.04 -23.25 -8.33
N PRO A 149 -14.54 -24.47 -8.01
CA PRO A 149 -13.82 -25.29 -8.98
C PRO A 149 -14.75 -25.83 -10.06
N ASP A 150 -14.23 -25.93 -11.29
CA ASP A 150 -14.94 -26.53 -12.41
C ASP A 150 -15.38 -27.97 -12.09
N GLY A 151 -16.68 -28.24 -12.25
CA GLY A 151 -17.27 -29.55 -11.98
C GLY A 151 -17.47 -29.88 -10.49
N GLN A 152 -17.24 -28.93 -9.59
CA GLN A 152 -17.51 -29.08 -8.16
C GLN A 152 -18.50 -28.03 -7.65
N GLN A 153 -19.06 -28.27 -6.46
CA GLN A 153 -19.95 -27.30 -5.82
C GLN A 153 -19.13 -26.10 -5.33
N ALA A 154 -19.62 -24.89 -5.60
CA ALA A 154 -19.04 -23.67 -5.06
C ALA A 154 -19.09 -23.68 -3.52
N THR A 155 -17.98 -23.28 -2.92
CA THR A 155 -17.86 -23.08 -1.47
C THR A 155 -17.69 -21.60 -1.20
N SER A 156 -18.31 -21.11 -0.12
CA SER A 156 -18.17 -19.72 0.31
C SER A 156 -17.93 -19.66 1.81
N ARG A 157 -17.17 -18.65 2.24
CA ARG A 157 -16.86 -18.42 3.66
C ARG A 157 -16.97 -16.95 4.01
N GLY A 158 -17.70 -16.65 5.07
CA GLY A 158 -17.67 -15.35 5.73
C GLY A 158 -16.33 -15.14 6.46
N CYS A 159 -15.71 -13.98 6.29
CA CYS A 159 -14.39 -13.64 6.84
C CYS A 159 -14.44 -12.27 7.54
N THR A 160 -13.60 -12.07 8.55
CA THR A 160 -13.51 -10.82 9.32
C THR A 160 -12.68 -9.74 8.64
N SER A 161 -11.80 -10.12 7.69
CA SER A 161 -10.95 -9.20 6.93
C SER A 161 -10.74 -9.66 5.50
N TRP A 162 -10.21 -8.76 4.67
CA TRP A 162 -9.80 -9.09 3.31
C TRP A 162 -8.60 -10.06 3.32
N TRP A 163 -7.68 -9.93 4.27
CA TRP A 163 -6.56 -10.84 4.46
C TRP A 163 -7.02 -12.27 4.77
N GLN A 164 -7.96 -12.46 5.71
CA GLN A 164 -8.50 -13.79 5.99
C GLN A 164 -9.21 -14.40 4.77
N ALA A 165 -9.90 -13.59 3.98
CA ALA A 165 -10.53 -14.04 2.74
C ALA A 165 -9.48 -14.55 1.72
N ARG A 166 -8.34 -13.85 1.59
CA ARG A 166 -7.22 -14.28 0.73
C ARG A 166 -6.56 -15.56 1.24
N GLU A 167 -6.28 -15.66 2.54
CA GLU A 167 -5.70 -16.87 3.15
C GLU A 167 -6.63 -18.08 2.98
N TRP A 168 -7.95 -17.90 3.12
CA TRP A 168 -8.90 -18.98 2.88
C TRP A 168 -8.93 -19.44 1.42
N LEU A 169 -8.87 -18.52 0.44
CA LEU A 169 -8.75 -18.89 -0.98
C LEU A 169 -7.43 -19.62 -1.26
N TYR A 170 -6.34 -19.17 -0.63
CA TYR A 170 -5.04 -19.82 -0.72
C TYR A 170 -5.12 -21.27 -0.24
N ASP A 171 -5.72 -21.52 0.92
CA ASP A 171 -5.92 -22.85 1.48
C ASP A 171 -6.86 -23.72 0.63
N SER A 172 -7.95 -23.13 0.12
CA SER A 172 -8.92 -23.84 -0.72
C SER A 172 -8.28 -24.32 -2.02
N SER A 173 -7.36 -23.54 -2.59
CA SER A 173 -6.58 -23.93 -3.78
C SER A 173 -5.64 -25.12 -3.53
N HIS A 174 -5.30 -25.44 -2.29
CA HIS A 174 -4.47 -26.60 -1.96
C HIS A 174 -5.24 -27.91 -1.95
N ILE A 175 -6.54 -27.84 -1.71
CA ILE A 175 -7.44 -28.99 -1.68
C ILE A 175 -7.68 -29.47 -3.12
N ASP A 176 -7.94 -28.55 -4.04
CA ASP A 176 -8.06 -28.84 -5.48
C ASP A 176 -6.88 -28.29 -6.27
N GLN A 177 -5.94 -29.17 -6.63
CA GLN A 177 -4.70 -28.79 -7.30
C GLN A 177 -4.76 -28.87 -8.83
N LYS A 178 -5.91 -29.23 -9.41
CA LYS A 178 -6.00 -29.49 -10.85
C LYS A 178 -7.10 -28.70 -11.55
N SER A 179 -8.24 -28.48 -10.91
CA SER A 179 -9.37 -27.82 -11.57
C SER A 179 -9.10 -26.32 -11.72
N LEU A 180 -9.55 -25.75 -12.83
CA LEU A 180 -9.70 -24.31 -12.93
C LEU A 180 -10.83 -23.89 -12.00
N ALA A 181 -10.73 -22.70 -11.42
CA ALA A 181 -11.73 -22.20 -10.50
C ALA A 181 -12.19 -20.79 -10.88
N HIS A 182 -13.46 -20.50 -10.60
CA HIS A 182 -13.94 -19.14 -10.42
C HIS A 182 -13.76 -18.75 -8.95
N ILE A 183 -13.25 -17.54 -8.72
CA ILE A 183 -13.05 -17.00 -7.37
C ILE A 183 -13.60 -15.59 -7.28
N GLU A 184 -14.05 -15.23 -6.08
CA GLU A 184 -14.56 -13.90 -5.79
C GLU A 184 -14.33 -13.55 -4.32
N ILE A 185 -13.95 -12.30 -4.03
CA ILE A 185 -14.03 -11.73 -2.69
C ILE A 185 -14.95 -10.51 -2.74
N ARG A 186 -15.99 -10.53 -1.92
CA ARG A 186 -16.87 -9.40 -1.64
C ARG A 186 -16.57 -8.81 -0.27
N ALA A 187 -16.75 -7.50 -0.16
CA ALA A 187 -16.69 -6.76 1.08
C ALA A 187 -17.90 -5.83 1.19
N ARG A 188 -18.42 -5.66 2.40
CA ARG A 188 -19.51 -4.74 2.68
C ARG A 188 -18.97 -3.50 3.39
N ASP A 189 -19.27 -2.33 2.85
CA ASP A 189 -19.02 -1.07 3.53
C ASP A 189 -19.95 -0.97 4.75
N SER A 190 -19.36 -0.92 5.93
CA SER A 190 -20.07 -0.87 7.21
C SER A 190 -20.92 0.39 7.39
N HIS A 191 -20.59 1.48 6.70
CA HIS A 191 -21.30 2.75 6.82
C HIS A 191 -22.41 2.89 5.77
N SER A 192 -22.08 2.70 4.50
CA SER A 192 -23.06 2.87 3.42
C SER A 192 -23.94 1.64 3.18
N GLY A 193 -23.50 0.47 3.64
CA GLY A 193 -24.16 -0.83 3.43
C GLY A 193 -23.98 -1.41 2.02
N HIS A 194 -23.25 -0.73 1.13
CA HIS A 194 -23.00 -1.23 -0.23
C HIS A 194 -22.02 -2.40 -0.23
N GLU A 195 -22.25 -3.34 -1.14
CA GLU A 195 -21.31 -4.44 -1.38
C GLU A 195 -20.37 -4.08 -2.53
N HIS A 196 -19.08 -4.35 -2.31
CA HIS A 196 -17.98 -4.18 -3.24
C HIS A 196 -17.42 -5.54 -3.61
N ILE A 197 -17.18 -5.77 -4.91
CA ILE A 197 -16.40 -6.93 -5.35
C ILE A 197 -14.94 -6.46 -5.37
N LEU A 198 -14.14 -6.90 -4.40
CA LEU A 198 -12.75 -6.51 -4.28
C LEU A 198 -11.87 -7.20 -5.31
N MET A 199 -12.15 -8.47 -5.57
CA MET A 199 -11.31 -9.34 -6.38
C MET A 199 -12.16 -10.41 -7.07
N SER A 200 -11.83 -10.71 -8.32
CA SER A 200 -12.43 -11.82 -9.05
C SER A 200 -11.45 -12.47 -10.02
N ALA A 201 -11.70 -13.73 -10.35
CA ALA A 201 -11.02 -14.40 -11.44
C ALA A 201 -11.90 -15.50 -12.02
N ASP A 202 -11.89 -15.62 -13.35
CA ASP A 202 -12.53 -16.72 -14.07
C ASP A 202 -11.47 -17.71 -14.53
N SER A 203 -11.75 -19.00 -14.36
CA SER A 203 -10.93 -20.10 -14.86
C SER A 203 -9.44 -19.99 -14.47
N ILE A 204 -9.14 -19.58 -13.23
CA ILE A 204 -7.77 -19.49 -12.72
C ILE A 204 -7.29 -20.85 -12.23
N GLY A 205 -6.08 -21.25 -12.62
CA GLY A 205 -5.46 -22.47 -12.10
C GLY A 205 -4.93 -22.28 -10.68
N PRO A 206 -4.92 -23.31 -9.82
CA PRO A 206 -4.56 -23.19 -8.40
C PRO A 206 -3.12 -22.74 -8.15
N ILE A 207 -2.19 -23.04 -9.07
CA ILE A 207 -0.80 -22.55 -8.99
C ILE A 207 -0.75 -21.04 -9.24
N ALA A 208 -1.44 -20.56 -10.29
CA ALA A 208 -1.51 -19.14 -10.62
C ALA A 208 -2.21 -18.36 -9.52
N LEU A 209 -3.33 -18.89 -8.99
CA LEU A 209 -4.05 -18.31 -7.86
C LEU A 209 -3.13 -18.12 -6.64
N ARG A 210 -2.37 -19.14 -6.25
CA ARG A 210 -1.44 -19.02 -5.10
C ARG A 210 -0.30 -18.05 -5.35
N ALA A 211 0.27 -18.04 -6.56
CA ALA A 211 1.33 -17.10 -6.91
C ALA A 211 0.82 -15.66 -6.82
N GLU A 212 -0.41 -15.43 -7.28
CA GLU A 212 -1.06 -14.13 -7.27
C GLU A 212 -1.46 -13.68 -5.87
N LEU A 213 -2.10 -14.54 -5.07
CA LEU A 213 -2.41 -14.23 -3.67
C LEU A 213 -1.14 -13.92 -2.86
N GLY A 214 -0.07 -14.69 -3.07
CA GLY A 214 1.23 -14.40 -2.45
C GLY A 214 1.88 -13.10 -2.94
N ARG A 215 1.58 -12.65 -4.17
CA ARG A 215 1.96 -11.31 -4.65
C ARG A 215 1.14 -10.23 -3.94
N LEU A 216 -0.17 -10.42 -3.86
CA LEU A 216 -1.07 -9.49 -3.17
C LEU A 216 -0.68 -9.31 -1.71
N ASP A 217 -0.28 -10.37 -1.01
CA ASP A 217 0.16 -10.23 0.38
C ASP A 217 1.43 -9.36 0.48
N ARG A 218 2.40 -9.52 -0.43
CA ARG A 218 3.57 -8.62 -0.50
C ARG A 218 3.20 -7.18 -0.83
N VAL A 219 2.16 -6.96 -1.65
CA VAL A 219 1.67 -5.64 -2.07
C VAL A 219 0.91 -4.95 -0.94
N LEU A 220 0.03 -5.69 -0.28
CA LEU A 220 -0.85 -5.20 0.78
C LEU A 220 -0.21 -5.23 2.17
N GLY A 221 1.05 -5.70 2.25
CA GLY A 221 1.80 -5.73 3.50
C GLY A 221 1.38 -6.86 4.44
N ALA A 222 0.63 -7.86 3.98
CA ALA A 222 0.26 -9.02 4.77
C ALA A 222 1.44 -9.99 4.93
N GLY A 223 1.62 -10.52 6.16
CA GLY A 223 2.61 -11.57 6.44
C GLY A 223 3.80 -11.12 7.29
N GLN A 224 3.53 -10.61 8.49
CA GLN A 224 4.59 -10.45 9.50
C GLN A 224 4.92 -11.83 10.08
N GLU A 225 6.17 -12.23 9.96
CA GLU A 225 6.65 -13.50 10.54
C GLU A 225 6.88 -13.34 12.04
N VAL A 226 6.50 -14.36 12.80
CA VAL A 226 6.94 -14.55 14.20
C VAL A 226 8.43 -14.87 14.14
N ASP A 227 9.26 -14.01 14.72
CA ASP A 227 10.71 -14.23 14.80
C ASP A 227 11.04 -15.40 15.74
N GLY A 228 10.11 -15.71 16.67
CA GLY A 228 10.24 -16.77 17.66
C GLY A 228 11.05 -16.32 18.88
N LYS A 229 11.42 -15.05 18.92
CA LYS A 229 12.02 -14.39 20.09
C LYS A 229 10.94 -13.54 20.75
N PRO A 230 10.56 -13.85 22.00
CA PRO A 230 9.44 -13.18 22.68
C PRO A 230 9.50 -11.65 22.60
N TRP A 231 10.66 -11.04 22.87
CA TRP A 231 10.81 -9.58 22.83
C TRP A 231 10.68 -8.96 21.43
N ILE A 232 10.97 -9.71 20.36
CA ILE A 232 10.78 -9.23 18.97
C ILE A 232 9.31 -9.33 18.61
N ASP A 233 8.67 -10.44 19.00
CA ASP A 233 7.26 -10.70 18.71
C ASP A 233 6.35 -9.74 19.52
N GLU A 234 6.73 -9.43 20.77
CA GLU A 234 6.09 -8.38 21.59
C GLU A 234 6.21 -7.00 20.93
N LEU A 235 7.42 -6.61 20.51
CA LEU A 235 7.62 -5.33 19.82
C LEU A 235 6.82 -5.27 18.50
N ALA A 236 6.78 -6.36 17.74
CA ALA A 236 5.99 -6.45 16.53
C ALA A 236 4.48 -6.32 16.82
N ALA A 237 4.01 -6.89 17.92
CA ALA A 237 2.63 -6.74 18.36
C ALA A 237 2.32 -5.29 18.79
N GLU A 238 3.21 -4.64 19.55
CA GLU A 238 3.07 -3.23 19.93
C GLU A 238 2.96 -2.32 18.69
N VAL A 239 3.84 -2.51 17.71
CA VAL A 239 3.79 -1.74 16.45
C VAL A 239 2.46 -1.96 15.72
N LEU A 240 1.99 -3.20 15.60
CA LEU A 240 0.70 -3.50 14.97
C LEU A 240 -0.49 -2.93 15.76
N ALA A 241 -0.42 -2.89 17.08
CA ALA A 241 -1.46 -2.28 17.91
C ALA A 241 -1.52 -0.75 17.71
N ASP A 242 -0.38 -0.09 17.58
CA ASP A 242 -0.30 1.34 17.27
C ASP A 242 -0.80 1.64 15.85
N GLU A 243 -0.39 0.84 14.85
CA GLU A 243 -0.91 0.92 13.48
C GLU A 243 -2.43 0.70 13.45
N TYR A 244 -2.93 -0.30 14.19
CA TYR A 244 -4.37 -0.57 14.30
C TYR A 244 -5.12 0.60 14.93
N ARG A 245 -4.59 1.17 16.02
CA ARG A 245 -5.21 2.33 16.68
C ARG A 245 -5.36 3.48 15.71
N GLU A 246 -4.33 3.77 14.92
CA GLU A 246 -4.41 4.89 14.00
C GLU A 246 -5.26 4.59 12.76
N ALA A 247 -5.19 3.37 12.23
CA ALA A 247 -6.11 2.92 11.18
C ALA A 247 -7.57 3.00 11.63
N LEU A 248 -7.88 2.56 12.85
CA LEU A 248 -9.23 2.64 13.39
C LEU A 248 -9.68 4.08 13.61
N ARG A 249 -8.80 4.97 14.10
CA ARG A 249 -9.10 6.40 14.21
C ARG A 249 -9.43 7.02 12.85
N THR A 250 -8.66 6.71 11.80
CA THR A 250 -8.93 7.21 10.45
C THR A 250 -10.21 6.63 9.85
N GLN A 251 -10.51 5.35 10.07
CA GLN A 251 -11.76 4.71 9.66
C GLN A 251 -12.98 5.34 10.35
N LEU A 252 -12.89 5.56 11.67
CA LEU A 252 -13.96 6.15 12.46
C LEU A 252 -14.08 7.67 12.28
N ASN A 253 -13.12 8.32 11.59
CA ASN A 253 -13.20 9.75 11.33
C ASN A 253 -14.46 10.08 10.50
N PRO A 254 -15.38 10.91 11.01
CA PRO A 254 -16.61 11.27 10.31
C PRO A 254 -16.36 11.95 8.95
N TRP A 255 -15.20 12.58 8.79
CA TRP A 255 -14.80 13.31 7.58
C TRP A 255 -14.02 12.45 6.57
N ALA A 256 -13.81 11.15 6.83
CA ALA A 256 -13.06 10.27 5.91
C ALA A 256 -13.72 10.11 4.53
N GLY A 257 -15.01 10.44 4.39
CA GLY A 257 -15.73 10.49 3.11
C GLY A 257 -15.57 9.20 2.30
N GLN A 258 -15.16 9.36 1.03
CA GLN A 258 -14.97 8.25 0.08
C GLN A 258 -13.81 7.32 0.45
N LEU A 259 -12.82 7.80 1.22
CA LEU A 259 -11.66 7.00 1.64
C LEU A 259 -11.98 6.07 2.80
N ARG A 260 -13.14 6.26 3.47
CA ARG A 260 -13.55 5.45 4.63
C ARG A 260 -13.52 3.95 4.34
N PHE A 261 -13.94 3.53 3.15
CA PHE A 261 -13.92 2.12 2.79
C PHE A 261 -12.49 1.57 2.72
N GLU A 262 -11.55 2.30 2.14
CA GLU A 262 -10.12 1.92 2.14
C GLU A 262 -9.54 1.84 3.56
N HIS A 263 -9.94 2.76 4.45
CA HIS A 263 -9.56 2.72 5.87
C HIS A 263 -10.16 1.49 6.57
N GLN A 264 -11.43 1.13 6.30
CA GLN A 264 -12.05 -0.09 6.82
C GLN A 264 -11.26 -1.34 6.41
N LEU A 265 -10.92 -1.47 5.12
CA LEU A 265 -10.12 -2.61 4.62
C LEU A 265 -8.80 -2.74 5.38
N HIS A 266 -8.13 -1.61 5.64
CA HIS A 266 -6.87 -1.59 6.36
C HIS A 266 -7.00 -2.02 7.81
N THR A 267 -7.96 -1.42 8.52
CA THR A 267 -8.20 -1.67 9.94
C THR A 267 -8.58 -3.13 10.17
N ASP A 268 -9.44 -3.70 9.33
CA ASP A 268 -9.85 -5.10 9.42
C ASP A 268 -8.65 -6.04 9.18
N ASP A 269 -7.82 -5.77 8.17
CA ASP A 269 -6.59 -6.55 7.91
C ASP A 269 -5.59 -6.43 9.07
N LEU A 270 -5.39 -5.25 9.66
CA LEU A 270 -4.50 -5.04 10.80
C LEU A 270 -4.99 -5.75 12.06
N ARG A 271 -6.30 -5.68 12.33
CA ARG A 271 -6.95 -6.36 13.46
C ARG A 271 -6.65 -7.85 13.44
N ASP A 272 -6.93 -8.50 12.31
CA ASP A 272 -6.77 -9.95 12.17
C ASP A 272 -5.30 -10.35 12.18
N ARG A 273 -4.40 -9.52 11.61
CA ARG A 273 -2.96 -9.76 11.68
C ARG A 273 -2.41 -9.67 13.09
N TYR A 274 -2.85 -8.68 13.88
CA TYR A 274 -2.46 -8.54 15.27
C TYR A 274 -2.95 -9.74 16.11
N LEU A 275 -4.21 -10.16 15.92
CA LEU A 275 -4.76 -11.34 16.61
C LEU A 275 -4.03 -12.62 16.22
N ASP A 276 -3.70 -12.79 14.95
CA ASP A 276 -2.92 -13.94 14.48
C ASP A 276 -1.51 -13.92 15.09
N LEU A 277 -0.82 -12.78 15.10
CA LEU A 277 0.52 -12.64 15.69
C LEU A 277 0.51 -12.95 17.20
N THR A 278 -0.38 -12.31 17.97
CA THR A 278 -0.46 -12.49 19.43
C THR A 278 -0.82 -13.92 19.81
N THR A 279 -1.73 -14.56 19.07
CA THR A 279 -2.05 -15.98 19.24
C THR A 279 -0.82 -16.86 19.02
N HIS A 280 -0.04 -16.60 17.97
CA HIS A 280 1.14 -17.40 17.66
C HIS A 280 2.33 -17.14 18.58
N ALA A 281 2.45 -15.92 19.11
CA ALA A 281 3.49 -15.52 20.07
C ALA A 281 3.16 -15.92 21.52
N GLY A 282 1.92 -16.34 21.80
CA GLY A 282 1.46 -16.69 23.15
C GLY A 282 1.21 -15.47 24.04
N ILE A 283 0.77 -14.35 23.45
CA ILE A 283 0.45 -13.11 24.16
C ILE A 283 -1.04 -13.13 24.53
N ASP A 284 -1.35 -13.53 25.76
CA ASP A 284 -2.72 -13.80 26.24
C ASP A 284 -3.62 -12.54 26.28
N SER A 285 -3.03 -11.33 26.35
CA SER A 285 -3.76 -10.06 26.44
C SER A 285 -4.10 -9.42 25.09
N GLY A 286 -3.80 -10.08 23.97
CA GLY A 286 -3.96 -9.50 22.63
C GLY A 286 -5.38 -8.98 22.36
N ALA A 287 -6.39 -9.85 22.50
CA ALA A 287 -7.78 -9.49 22.24
C ALA A 287 -8.31 -8.39 23.17
N GLN A 288 -7.86 -8.36 24.44
CA GLN A 288 -8.24 -7.32 25.38
C GLN A 288 -7.68 -5.95 24.97
N LEU A 289 -6.41 -5.88 24.54
CA LEU A 289 -5.82 -4.62 24.10
C LEU A 289 -6.59 -4.02 22.91
N LEU A 290 -7.00 -4.86 21.94
CA LEU A 290 -7.81 -4.37 20.82
C LEU A 290 -9.19 -3.91 21.28
N ALA A 291 -9.81 -4.59 22.24
CA ALA A 291 -11.09 -4.16 22.81
C ALA A 291 -10.96 -2.81 23.53
N ASP A 292 -9.86 -2.59 24.26
CA ASP A 292 -9.58 -1.32 24.94
C ASP A 292 -9.36 -0.19 23.92
N ILE A 293 -8.67 -0.46 22.80
CA ILE A 293 -8.49 0.49 21.69
C ILE A 293 -9.85 0.81 21.03
N ASP A 294 -10.66 -0.20 20.76
CA ASP A 294 -11.99 -0.02 20.18
C ASP A 294 -12.88 0.84 21.08
N ASP A 295 -12.85 0.59 22.39
CA ASP A 295 -13.64 1.31 23.38
C ASP A 295 -13.20 2.77 23.51
N ASP A 296 -11.89 3.02 23.62
CA ASP A 296 -11.32 4.38 23.70
C ASP A 296 -11.69 5.20 22.45
N LEU A 297 -11.58 4.64 21.26
CA LEU A 297 -11.86 5.38 20.03
C LEU A 297 -13.36 5.58 19.75
N ARG A 298 -14.23 4.63 20.14
CA ARG A 298 -15.68 4.78 19.98
C ARG A 298 -16.28 5.85 20.88
N HIS A 299 -15.66 6.11 22.03
CA HIS A 299 -16.13 7.13 22.97
C HIS A 299 -15.50 8.51 22.76
N ARG A 300 -14.58 8.65 21.79
CA ARG A 300 -13.98 9.93 21.42
C ARG A 300 -14.81 10.67 20.38
N ASN A 301 -14.87 11.99 20.52
CA ASN A 301 -15.39 12.85 19.45
C ASN A 301 -14.30 13.08 18.39
N LEU A 302 -14.41 12.35 17.28
CA LEU A 302 -13.51 12.46 16.13
C LEU A 302 -13.91 13.54 15.12
N TYR A 303 -15.01 14.29 15.35
CA TYR A 303 -15.40 15.39 14.46
C TYR A 303 -14.42 16.58 14.51
N ALA A 304 -13.65 16.71 15.60
CA ALA A 304 -12.61 17.73 15.71
C ALA A 304 -11.30 17.34 15.00
N ASP A 305 -11.14 16.06 14.62
CA ASP A 305 -9.92 15.56 14.01
C ASP A 305 -9.90 15.82 12.50
N GLU A 306 -8.74 16.23 12.01
CA GLU A 306 -8.51 16.38 10.58
C GLU A 306 -8.46 15.00 9.90
N PRO A 307 -9.24 14.76 8.83
CA PRO A 307 -9.18 13.50 8.10
C PRO A 307 -7.85 13.36 7.37
N THR A 308 -7.38 12.12 7.26
CA THR A 308 -6.19 11.81 6.47
C THR A 308 -6.51 11.92 4.98
N ALA A 309 -5.73 12.71 4.24
CA ALA A 309 -5.93 12.94 2.81
C ALA A 309 -5.46 11.78 1.90
N HIS A 310 -4.86 10.75 2.49
CA HIS A 310 -4.31 9.58 1.80
C HIS A 310 -4.58 8.32 2.62
N THR A 311 -4.49 7.17 1.98
CA THR A 311 -4.67 5.88 2.63
C THR A 311 -3.34 5.12 2.67
N TRP A 312 -3.31 4.05 3.47
CA TRP A 312 -2.18 3.12 3.50
C TRP A 312 -1.79 2.59 2.12
N LEU A 313 -2.73 2.51 1.18
CA LEU A 313 -2.48 2.05 -0.18
C LEU A 313 -1.77 3.10 -1.03
N ASP A 314 -2.06 4.40 -0.81
CA ASP A 314 -1.29 5.51 -1.39
C ASP A 314 0.17 5.45 -0.89
N ASP A 315 0.38 5.24 0.42
CA ASP A 315 1.71 5.10 1.01
C ASP A 315 2.46 3.88 0.48
N ALA A 316 1.74 2.77 0.27
CA ALA A 316 2.27 1.55 -0.29
C ALA A 316 2.71 1.74 -1.76
N ILE A 317 1.99 2.54 -2.55
CA ILE A 317 2.36 2.93 -3.91
C ILE A 317 3.59 3.85 -3.87
N ASN A 318 3.55 4.90 -3.06
CA ASN A 318 4.64 5.88 -2.93
C ASN A 318 5.95 5.22 -2.50
N THR A 319 5.89 4.34 -1.50
CA THR A 319 7.04 3.57 -1.02
C THR A 319 7.62 2.67 -2.11
N ARG A 320 6.76 1.96 -2.88
CA ARG A 320 7.23 1.09 -3.98
C ARG A 320 7.81 1.88 -5.14
N GLN A 321 7.20 3.00 -5.50
CA GLN A 321 7.72 3.89 -6.53
C GLN A 321 9.09 4.45 -6.12
N GLY A 322 9.25 4.87 -4.86
CA GLY A 322 10.53 5.28 -4.29
C GLY A 322 11.57 4.17 -4.32
N ARG A 323 11.21 2.93 -3.94
CA ARG A 323 12.10 1.76 -3.97
C ARG A 323 12.50 1.34 -5.38
N SER A 324 11.59 1.37 -6.35
CA SER A 324 11.89 1.08 -7.77
C SER A 324 12.90 2.11 -8.28
N GLY A 325 12.60 3.39 -8.12
CA GLY A 325 13.50 4.47 -8.55
C GLY A 325 14.84 4.48 -7.79
N TRP A 326 14.89 3.99 -6.54
CA TRP A 326 16.17 3.83 -5.83
C TRP A 326 16.98 2.63 -6.36
N SER A 327 16.34 1.48 -6.58
CA SER A 327 16.99 0.26 -7.08
C SER A 327 17.56 0.49 -8.48
N GLU A 328 16.77 1.13 -9.35
CA GLU A 328 17.19 1.55 -10.69
C GLU A 328 18.41 2.48 -10.67
N ARG A 329 18.43 3.46 -9.77
CA ARG A 329 19.56 4.42 -9.63
C ARG A 329 20.82 3.81 -9.05
N GLN A 330 20.72 2.87 -8.12
CA GLN A 330 21.87 2.17 -7.54
C GLN A 330 22.52 1.25 -8.57
N GLY A 331 21.70 0.60 -9.41
CA GLY A 331 22.18 -0.38 -10.38
C GLY A 331 22.75 -1.64 -9.72
N VAL A 332 23.31 -2.51 -10.54
CA VAL A 332 24.15 -3.62 -10.10
C VAL A 332 25.49 -3.53 -10.80
N ARG A 333 26.56 -3.93 -10.11
CA ARG A 333 27.90 -3.95 -10.67
C ARG A 333 28.66 -5.15 -10.15
N THR A 334 29.19 -5.93 -11.08
CA THR A 334 29.97 -7.14 -10.81
C THR A 334 31.29 -7.08 -11.56
N HIS A 335 32.29 -7.79 -11.05
CA HIS A 335 33.64 -7.81 -11.59
C HIS A 335 34.15 -9.25 -11.64
N TYR A 336 34.71 -9.66 -12.76
CA TYR A 336 35.40 -10.94 -12.86
C TYR A 336 36.51 -10.89 -13.91
N ARG A 337 37.53 -11.73 -13.75
CA ARG A 337 38.65 -11.81 -14.70
C ARG A 337 38.22 -12.50 -15.98
N ALA A 338 38.71 -12.02 -17.13
CA ALA A 338 38.45 -12.67 -18.39
C ALA A 338 39.02 -14.11 -18.37
N PRO A 339 38.30 -15.11 -18.89
CA PRO A 339 38.74 -16.50 -18.85
C PRO A 339 40.04 -16.75 -19.62
N ASP A 340 40.30 -15.96 -20.66
CA ASP A 340 41.43 -16.08 -21.58
C ASP A 340 42.60 -15.12 -21.26
N ASP A 341 42.38 -14.11 -20.42
CA ASP A 341 43.42 -13.16 -20.00
C ASP A 341 43.21 -12.68 -18.54
N PRO A 342 44.06 -13.11 -17.59
CA PRO A 342 43.93 -12.70 -16.18
C PRO A 342 44.30 -11.24 -15.92
N ALA A 343 44.96 -10.55 -16.86
CA ALA A 343 45.21 -9.11 -16.80
C ALA A 343 43.96 -8.30 -17.17
N VAL A 344 42.95 -8.93 -17.76
CA VAL A 344 41.70 -8.29 -18.15
C VAL A 344 40.61 -8.59 -17.11
N VAL A 345 39.93 -7.54 -16.66
CA VAL A 345 38.73 -7.63 -15.82
C VAL A 345 37.53 -7.12 -16.59
N ILE A 346 36.50 -7.95 -16.63
CA ILE A 346 35.20 -7.61 -17.15
C ILE A 346 34.37 -7.04 -16.01
N VAL A 347 33.80 -5.86 -16.25
CA VAL A 347 32.79 -5.24 -15.39
C VAL A 347 31.45 -5.38 -16.08
N ALA A 348 30.49 -6.01 -15.43
CA ALA A 348 29.13 -6.16 -15.94
C ALA A 348 28.13 -5.57 -14.95
N GLY A 349 27.13 -4.87 -15.47
CA GLY A 349 26.19 -4.17 -14.61
C GLY A 349 24.96 -3.62 -15.31
N HIS A 350 24.21 -2.83 -14.53
CA HIS A 350 23.02 -2.12 -14.96
C HIS A 350 23.13 -0.64 -14.53
N ASP A 351 22.92 0.30 -15.44
CA ASP A 351 22.76 1.73 -15.17
C ASP A 351 21.59 2.30 -15.97
N THR A 352 20.89 3.30 -15.41
CA THR A 352 19.79 3.98 -16.11
C THR A 352 20.24 5.24 -16.85
N ILE A 353 21.55 5.51 -16.92
CA ILE A 353 22.08 6.74 -17.52
C ILE A 353 21.84 6.73 -19.03
N HIS A 354 21.86 5.55 -19.65
CA HIS A 354 21.72 5.40 -21.10
C HIS A 354 20.41 4.67 -21.40
N GLY A 355 19.31 5.42 -21.40
CA GLY A 355 17.96 4.92 -21.66
C GLY A 355 17.90 4.03 -22.90
N GLY A 356 17.20 2.90 -22.79
CA GLY A 356 17.00 1.91 -23.87
C GLY A 356 18.01 0.76 -23.89
N THR A 357 19.22 0.93 -23.34
CA THR A 357 20.21 -0.16 -23.16
C THR A 357 20.90 -0.07 -21.81
N PRO A 358 20.16 -0.38 -20.72
CA PRO A 358 20.64 -0.12 -19.36
C PRO A 358 21.68 -1.15 -18.90
N TRP A 359 21.71 -2.33 -19.50
CA TRP A 359 22.69 -3.36 -19.19
C TRP A 359 24.00 -3.08 -19.94
N TYR A 360 25.13 -3.20 -19.26
CA TYR A 360 26.42 -2.89 -19.87
C TYR A 360 27.51 -3.90 -19.51
N ALA A 361 28.50 -3.99 -20.38
CA ALA A 361 29.77 -4.61 -20.13
C ALA A 361 30.89 -3.62 -20.47
N GLU A 362 31.88 -3.53 -19.58
CA GLU A 362 33.10 -2.76 -19.75
C GLU A 362 34.31 -3.66 -19.49
N VAL A 363 35.40 -3.32 -20.13
CA VAL A 363 36.66 -4.03 -20.02
C VAL A 363 37.67 -3.10 -19.37
N ARG A 364 38.42 -3.64 -18.41
CA ARG A 364 39.46 -2.94 -17.69
C ARG A 364 40.73 -3.75 -17.69
N ILE A 365 41.84 -3.11 -18.03
CA ILE A 365 43.15 -3.75 -18.04
C ILE A 365 43.85 -3.46 -16.70
N MET A 366 44.36 -4.50 -16.08
CA MET A 366 45.18 -4.41 -14.87
C MET A 366 46.65 -4.35 -15.26
N ALA A 367 47.40 -3.48 -14.57
CA ALA A 367 48.85 -3.45 -14.66
C ALA A 367 49.47 -4.69 -14.00
N GLU A 368 50.74 -4.96 -14.31
CA GLU A 368 51.49 -6.09 -13.73
C GLU A 368 51.58 -6.04 -12.20
N ASN A 369 51.46 -4.86 -11.59
CA ASN A 369 51.43 -4.67 -10.14
C ASN A 369 50.04 -4.96 -9.51
N GLY A 370 49.05 -5.35 -10.33
CA GLY A 370 47.68 -5.62 -9.89
C GLY A 370 46.80 -4.38 -9.69
N GLU A 371 47.31 -3.18 -9.98
CA GLU A 371 46.54 -1.95 -9.94
C GLU A 371 45.82 -1.70 -11.28
N TRP A 372 44.74 -0.92 -11.23
CA TRP A 372 44.03 -0.48 -12.43
C TRP A 372 44.90 0.48 -13.23
N ILE A 373 45.03 0.23 -14.54
CA ILE A 373 45.57 1.25 -15.45
C ILE A 373 44.51 2.35 -15.54
N SER A 374 44.75 3.47 -14.85
CA SER A 374 43.80 4.59 -14.78
C SER A 374 43.55 5.19 -16.17
N GLY A 375 42.32 5.05 -16.68
CA GLY A 375 41.88 5.67 -17.94
C GLY A 375 41.24 4.71 -18.95
N ASP A 376 41.51 3.41 -18.85
CA ASP A 376 41.08 2.42 -19.86
C ASP A 376 39.79 1.69 -19.44
N GLN A 377 38.69 2.44 -19.30
CA GLN A 377 37.36 1.84 -19.36
C GLN A 377 36.97 1.71 -20.82
N ILE A 378 37.13 0.50 -21.38
CA ILE A 378 36.79 0.22 -22.76
C ILE A 378 35.36 -0.34 -22.78
N PRO A 379 34.37 0.35 -23.40
CA PRO A 379 33.03 -0.20 -23.52
C PRO A 379 33.07 -1.50 -24.34
N ALA A 380 32.61 -2.61 -23.76
CA ALA A 380 32.47 -3.88 -24.48
C ALA A 380 31.09 -3.98 -25.15
N GLY A 381 30.07 -3.38 -24.54
CA GLY A 381 28.74 -3.31 -25.13
C GLY A 381 27.68 -2.79 -24.16
N ARG A 382 26.52 -2.45 -24.73
CA ARG A 382 25.30 -2.17 -24.00
C ARG A 382 24.16 -3.01 -24.59
N TYR A 383 23.25 -3.41 -23.73
CA TYR A 383 22.23 -4.42 -24.01
C TYR A 383 20.88 -3.98 -23.43
N ALA A 384 19.80 -4.39 -24.08
CA ALA A 384 18.45 -4.06 -23.64
C ALA A 384 18.02 -4.93 -22.44
N THR A 385 18.49 -6.19 -22.38
CA THR A 385 18.09 -7.15 -21.35
C THR A 385 19.29 -7.80 -20.66
N CYS A 386 19.08 -8.32 -19.43
CA CYS A 386 20.07 -9.14 -18.72
C CYS A 386 20.45 -10.38 -19.55
N SER A 387 19.47 -11.00 -20.22
CA SER A 387 19.70 -12.16 -21.10
C SER A 387 20.68 -11.87 -22.24
N GLU A 388 20.51 -10.73 -22.91
CA GLU A 388 21.41 -10.28 -23.97
C GLU A 388 22.82 -10.02 -23.44
N LEU A 389 22.95 -9.38 -22.27
CA LEU A 389 24.24 -9.17 -21.62
C LEU A 389 24.92 -10.51 -21.31
N ILE A 390 24.24 -11.44 -20.64
CA ILE A 390 24.81 -12.74 -20.27
C ILE A 390 25.24 -13.51 -21.53
N THR A 391 24.40 -13.50 -22.57
CA THR A 391 24.71 -14.14 -23.85
C THR A 391 25.95 -13.52 -24.48
N ALA A 392 26.07 -12.18 -24.46
CA ALA A 392 27.24 -11.51 -25.00
C ALA A 392 28.51 -11.80 -24.19
N LEU A 393 28.42 -11.86 -22.86
CA LEU A 393 29.55 -12.22 -21.99
C LEU A 393 30.04 -13.65 -22.21
N GLN A 394 29.15 -14.60 -22.48
CA GLN A 394 29.51 -15.99 -22.82
C GLN A 394 30.32 -16.11 -24.12
N HIS A 395 30.23 -15.11 -24.99
CA HIS A 395 30.94 -15.03 -26.27
C HIS A 395 32.07 -13.99 -26.27
N TYR A 396 32.24 -13.22 -25.18
CA TYR A 396 33.24 -12.17 -25.07
C TYR A 396 34.66 -12.74 -24.96
N ARG A 397 35.64 -12.05 -25.56
CA ARG A 397 37.05 -12.45 -25.60
C ARG A 397 37.97 -11.25 -25.49
N ALA A 398 39.00 -11.38 -24.65
CA ALA A 398 40.05 -10.39 -24.52
C ALA A 398 41.09 -10.50 -25.66
N SER A 399 41.31 -11.70 -26.18
CA SER A 399 42.31 -12.01 -27.21
C SER A 399 41.68 -12.43 -28.57
N GLU A 400 42.42 -12.30 -29.68
CA GLU A 400 41.96 -12.49 -31.08
C GLU A 400 41.04 -13.71 -31.34
N PRO A 401 40.13 -13.63 -32.33
CA PRO A 401 39.05 -14.61 -32.50
C PRO A 401 39.54 -16.01 -32.93
N ARG A 402 39.63 -16.96 -31.99
CA ARG A 402 39.68 -18.41 -32.26
C ARG A 402 38.29 -19.07 -32.31
N SER A 403 37.71 -19.23 -33.48
CA SER A 403 36.38 -19.84 -33.73
C SER A 403 35.83 -20.80 -32.66
N GLY A 404 34.62 -20.52 -32.15
CA GLY A 404 33.66 -21.54 -31.69
C GLY A 404 33.55 -21.88 -30.20
N THR A 405 34.46 -21.45 -29.33
CA THR A 405 34.37 -21.72 -27.88
C THR A 405 33.60 -20.62 -27.13
N SER A 406 32.50 -21.01 -26.48
CA SER A 406 31.80 -20.23 -25.44
C SER A 406 32.54 -20.44 -24.11
N TYR A 407 32.74 -19.36 -23.36
CA TYR A 407 33.31 -19.44 -22.01
C TYR A 407 32.21 -19.22 -20.97
N PRO A 408 32.18 -20.02 -19.89
CA PRO A 408 31.18 -19.85 -18.84
C PRO A 408 31.43 -18.55 -18.07
N VAL A 409 30.39 -17.73 -17.94
CA VAL A 409 30.37 -16.61 -16.98
C VAL A 409 30.35 -17.21 -15.57
N PRO A 410 31.14 -16.71 -14.61
CA PRO A 410 31.11 -17.22 -13.23
C PRO A 410 29.70 -17.21 -12.66
N ALA A 411 29.33 -18.29 -11.97
CA ALA A 411 27.97 -18.49 -11.48
C ALA A 411 27.54 -17.38 -10.51
N GLU A 412 28.47 -16.85 -9.70
CA GLU A 412 28.20 -15.74 -8.78
C GLU A 412 27.86 -14.45 -9.53
N VAL A 413 28.49 -14.21 -10.68
CA VAL A 413 28.23 -13.03 -11.53
C VAL A 413 26.86 -13.16 -12.18
N SER A 414 26.59 -14.29 -12.84
CA SER A 414 25.29 -14.54 -13.46
C SER A 414 24.17 -14.49 -12.42
N SER A 415 24.37 -15.08 -11.23
CA SER A 415 23.39 -15.06 -10.15
C SER A 415 23.12 -13.65 -9.63
N ALA A 416 24.14 -12.80 -9.48
CA ALA A 416 23.96 -11.43 -9.04
C ALA A 416 23.20 -10.58 -10.08
N LEU A 417 23.53 -10.71 -11.36
CA LEU A 417 22.86 -9.99 -12.45
C LEU A 417 21.40 -10.43 -12.59
N TRP A 418 21.14 -11.74 -12.65
CA TRP A 418 19.78 -12.28 -12.69
C TRP A 418 18.98 -11.95 -11.42
N GLY A 419 19.62 -11.98 -10.25
CA GLY A 419 18.98 -11.58 -8.99
C GLY A 419 18.50 -10.14 -9.02
N PHE A 420 19.31 -9.23 -9.58
CA PHE A 420 18.95 -7.83 -9.74
C PHE A 420 17.87 -7.61 -10.82
N ASP A 421 17.96 -8.30 -11.95
CA ASP A 421 16.93 -8.26 -13.01
C ASP A 421 15.56 -8.72 -12.48
N ASN A 422 15.55 -9.83 -11.73
CA ASN A 422 14.36 -10.31 -11.03
C ASN A 422 13.84 -9.28 -10.01
N GLN A 423 14.72 -8.60 -9.27
CA GLN A 423 14.31 -7.59 -8.30
C GLN A 423 13.65 -6.37 -8.96
N ILE A 424 14.19 -5.87 -10.08
CA ILE A 424 13.58 -4.78 -10.86
C ILE A 424 12.22 -5.23 -11.40
N THR A 425 12.18 -6.37 -12.08
CA THR A 425 10.94 -6.91 -12.67
C THR A 425 9.86 -7.14 -11.61
N GLN A 426 10.23 -7.74 -10.48
CA GLN A 426 9.34 -7.94 -9.33
C GLN A 426 8.82 -6.60 -8.79
N SER A 427 9.68 -5.59 -8.62
CA SER A 427 9.30 -4.26 -8.12
C SER A 427 8.33 -3.56 -9.06
N ALA A 428 8.55 -3.64 -10.37
CA ALA A 428 7.67 -3.08 -11.38
C ALA A 428 6.29 -3.76 -11.38
N ASN A 429 6.26 -5.10 -11.31
CA ASN A 429 5.02 -5.87 -11.22
C ASN A 429 4.24 -5.58 -9.93
N ASP A 430 4.93 -5.50 -8.78
CA ASP A 430 4.31 -5.20 -7.49
C ASP A 430 3.75 -3.76 -7.45
N LEU A 431 4.45 -2.79 -8.07
CA LEU A 431 3.95 -1.41 -8.22
C LEU A 431 2.73 -1.34 -9.14
N ALA A 432 2.74 -2.07 -10.27
CA ALA A 432 1.60 -2.15 -11.18
C ALA A 432 0.39 -2.79 -10.49
N ALA A 433 0.59 -3.88 -9.74
CA ALA A 433 -0.46 -4.52 -8.95
C ALA A 433 -1.04 -3.55 -7.90
N ALA A 434 -0.18 -2.82 -7.15
CA ALA A 434 -0.63 -1.84 -6.17
C ALA A 434 -1.52 -0.75 -6.79
N ARG A 435 -1.10 -0.19 -7.94
CA ARG A 435 -1.87 0.82 -8.68
C ARG A 435 -3.20 0.27 -9.20
N ASN A 436 -3.21 -0.97 -9.69
CA ASN A 436 -4.42 -1.61 -10.19
C ASN A 436 -5.42 -1.89 -9.05
N ILE A 437 -4.95 -2.38 -7.90
CA ILE A 437 -5.79 -2.58 -6.71
C ILE A 437 -6.40 -1.25 -6.25
N HIS A 438 -5.58 -0.21 -6.17
CA HIS A 438 -6.00 1.12 -5.77
C HIS A 438 -7.07 1.68 -6.71
N HIS A 439 -6.84 1.58 -8.02
CA HIS A 439 -7.80 1.96 -9.02
C HIS A 439 -9.10 1.14 -8.91
N SER A 440 -9.00 -0.18 -8.73
CA SER A 440 -10.14 -1.10 -8.57
C SER A 440 -11.03 -0.70 -7.38
N ILE A 441 -10.45 -0.44 -6.21
CA ILE A 441 -11.20 -0.03 -5.02
C ILE A 441 -11.90 1.31 -5.26
N ARG A 442 -11.18 2.32 -5.75
CA ARG A 442 -11.73 3.68 -5.96
C ARG A 442 -12.78 3.77 -7.06
N THR A 443 -12.71 2.89 -8.06
CA THR A 443 -13.67 2.85 -9.17
C THR A 443 -14.78 1.81 -8.97
N ASN A 444 -14.76 1.09 -7.85
CA ASN A 444 -15.66 -0.02 -7.58
C ASN A 444 -15.66 -1.09 -8.69
N GLN A 445 -14.50 -1.35 -9.27
CA GLN A 445 -14.29 -2.42 -10.25
C GLN A 445 -13.47 -3.53 -9.62
N PRO A 446 -13.83 -4.82 -9.83
CA PRO A 446 -13.09 -5.91 -9.22
C PRO A 446 -11.66 -5.97 -9.74
N TYR A 447 -10.70 -6.19 -8.83
CA TYR A 447 -9.35 -6.52 -9.23
C TYR A 447 -9.32 -7.92 -9.87
N GLY A 448 -9.09 -7.97 -11.18
CA GLY A 448 -8.99 -9.21 -11.93
C GLY A 448 -7.65 -9.91 -11.68
N LEU A 449 -7.67 -11.12 -11.12
CA LEU A 449 -6.44 -11.89 -10.96
C LEU A 449 -5.86 -12.30 -12.31
N GLN A 450 -4.55 -12.11 -12.47
CA GLN A 450 -3.86 -12.45 -13.70
C GLN A 450 -3.62 -13.96 -13.81
N ASN A 451 -4.18 -14.58 -14.85
CA ASN A 451 -3.89 -15.96 -15.19
C ASN A 451 -2.56 -16.03 -15.96
N ASN A 452 -1.43 -15.90 -15.25
CA ASN A 452 -0.09 -15.90 -15.85
C ASN A 452 0.36 -17.33 -16.28
N GLN A 453 -0.50 -18.07 -16.99
CA GLN A 453 -0.10 -19.32 -17.67
C GLN A 453 0.54 -19.07 -19.04
N THR A 454 0.48 -17.85 -19.57
CA THR A 454 1.03 -17.51 -20.88
C THR A 454 2.34 -16.72 -20.75
N THR A 455 3.44 -17.44 -20.99
CA THR A 455 4.68 -16.93 -21.61
C THR A 455 5.51 -15.92 -20.81
N GLN A 456 6.35 -16.41 -19.91
CA GLN A 456 7.72 -15.88 -19.84
C GLN A 456 8.63 -16.76 -20.72
N PRO A 457 9.39 -16.18 -21.67
CA PRO A 457 10.38 -16.93 -22.40
C PRO A 457 11.57 -17.22 -21.47
N HIS A 458 11.81 -18.51 -21.22
CA HIS A 458 13.07 -19.12 -20.80
C HIS A 458 13.93 -18.39 -19.75
N THR A 459 13.79 -18.79 -18.48
CA THR A 459 14.93 -18.92 -17.56
C THR A 459 14.56 -19.89 -16.43
N THR A 460 14.42 -21.17 -16.78
CA THR A 460 14.41 -22.24 -15.79
C THR A 460 15.21 -23.40 -16.35
N GLU A 461 16.53 -23.24 -16.36
CA GLU A 461 17.43 -24.38 -16.48
C GLU A 461 18.02 -24.71 -15.11
N GLN A 462 17.55 -25.86 -14.61
CA GLN A 462 18.33 -26.85 -13.87
C GLN A 462 18.90 -26.45 -12.51
N SER A 463 18.07 -26.55 -11.47
CA SER A 463 18.51 -27.10 -10.18
C SER A 463 18.10 -28.57 -10.12
N ILE A 464 18.88 -29.43 -10.76
CA ILE A 464 18.89 -30.87 -10.47
C ILE A 464 20.14 -31.09 -9.63
N ASN A 465 19.96 -31.13 -8.32
CA ASN A 465 20.64 -32.06 -7.43
C ASN A 465 20.07 -31.88 -6.02
N SER A 466 19.35 -32.91 -5.55
CA SER A 466 19.58 -33.57 -4.26
C SER A 466 18.30 -34.03 -3.54
N ILE A 467 18.14 -35.35 -3.59
CA ILE A 467 17.94 -36.24 -2.44
C ILE A 467 16.50 -36.63 -2.05
N ALA A 468 16.28 -37.93 -2.29
CA ALA A 468 15.57 -38.93 -1.51
C ALA A 468 14.04 -38.93 -1.45
N ALA A 469 13.52 -39.90 -2.20
CA ALA A 469 12.39 -40.74 -1.86
C ALA A 469 12.32 -41.10 -0.37
N GLU A 470 11.17 -40.89 0.25
CA GLU A 470 10.69 -41.69 1.37
C GLU A 470 9.15 -41.81 1.32
N GLN A 471 8.74 -42.95 0.77
CA GLN A 471 7.62 -43.83 1.14
C GLN A 471 6.36 -43.24 1.80
N ASN A 472 5.23 -43.44 1.10
CA ASN A 472 3.87 -43.46 1.65
C ASN A 472 3.73 -44.48 2.80
N PRO A 473 2.76 -44.26 3.71
CA PRO A 473 1.64 -45.20 3.72
C PRO A 473 0.24 -44.55 3.89
N THR A 474 -0.74 -45.28 3.35
CA THR A 474 -2.20 -45.05 3.34
C THR A 474 -2.89 -45.65 4.60
N PRO A 475 -4.24 -45.59 4.77
CA PRO A 475 -4.95 -44.71 5.70
C PRO A 475 -5.64 -45.43 6.89
N ALA A 476 -6.09 -44.68 7.91
CA ALA A 476 -7.07 -45.19 8.89
C ALA A 476 -7.91 -44.07 9.56
N THR A 477 -9.22 -44.14 9.32
CA THR A 477 -10.37 -43.92 10.24
C THR A 477 -10.64 -42.55 10.91
N SER A 478 -11.63 -41.85 10.33
CA SER A 478 -12.70 -40.98 10.86
C SER A 478 -12.66 -40.37 12.29
N LYS A 479 -12.79 -39.03 12.31
CA LYS A 479 -13.40 -38.07 13.30
C LYS A 479 -12.43 -37.02 13.90
N PRO A 480 -12.98 -35.89 14.39
CA PRO A 480 -13.20 -34.63 13.67
C PRO A 480 -11.89 -33.84 13.48
N VAL A 481 -11.60 -33.40 12.25
CA VAL A 481 -10.25 -33.00 11.80
C VAL A 481 -10.06 -31.48 11.70
N GLU A 482 -11.08 -30.67 11.97
CA GLU A 482 -11.02 -29.22 11.66
C GLU A 482 -9.96 -28.44 12.44
N SER A 483 -9.70 -28.72 13.73
CA SER A 483 -8.68 -27.95 14.47
C SER A 483 -7.24 -28.34 14.12
N LYS A 484 -6.98 -29.64 13.91
CA LYS A 484 -5.63 -30.15 13.61
C LYS A 484 -5.22 -29.93 12.15
N ALA A 485 -6.18 -29.77 11.24
CA ALA A 485 -5.90 -29.39 9.86
C ALA A 485 -5.46 -27.93 9.75
N ILE A 486 -6.13 -27.02 10.45
CA ILE A 486 -5.78 -25.59 10.50
C ILE A 486 -4.38 -25.42 11.12
N GLU A 487 -4.07 -26.14 12.19
CA GLU A 487 -2.78 -26.06 12.87
C GLU A 487 -1.62 -26.67 12.05
N ARG A 488 -1.87 -27.78 11.33
CA ARG A 488 -0.90 -28.32 10.35
C ARG A 488 -0.74 -27.45 9.11
N ASN A 489 -1.76 -26.69 8.73
CA ASN A 489 -1.70 -25.77 7.59
C ASN A 489 -0.91 -24.51 7.94
N ARG A 490 -1.09 -23.97 9.16
CA ARG A 490 -0.24 -22.90 9.72
C ARG A 490 1.23 -23.32 9.84
N GLU A 491 1.47 -24.56 10.28
CA GLU A 491 2.83 -25.12 10.36
C GLU A 491 3.47 -25.31 8.96
N ARG A 492 2.69 -25.68 7.93
CA ARG A 492 3.17 -25.78 6.54
C ARG A 492 3.38 -24.41 5.88
N ALA A 493 2.57 -23.40 6.22
CA ALA A 493 2.81 -22.02 5.81
C ALA A 493 4.08 -21.44 6.46
N ARG A 494 4.32 -21.74 7.76
CA ARG A 494 5.58 -21.46 8.47
C ARG A 494 6.80 -22.10 7.79
N GLN A 495 6.71 -23.38 7.42
CA GLN A 495 7.81 -24.08 6.74
C GLN A 495 8.11 -23.50 5.34
N ARG A 496 7.12 -22.94 4.65
CA ARG A 496 7.31 -22.27 3.35
C ARG A 496 7.97 -20.91 3.48
N ARG A 497 7.58 -20.12 4.48
CA ARG A 497 8.13 -18.78 4.75
C ARG A 497 9.58 -18.85 5.26
N GLN A 498 9.90 -19.83 6.11
CA GLN A 498 11.28 -20.12 6.52
C GLN A 498 12.22 -20.56 5.38
N ASN A 499 11.71 -21.21 4.34
CA ASN A 499 12.53 -21.64 3.20
C ASN A 499 12.86 -20.51 2.21
N ILE A 500 12.09 -19.42 2.21
CA ILE A 500 12.35 -18.24 1.37
C ILE A 500 13.46 -17.35 1.98
N ASN A 501 13.58 -17.31 3.31
CA ASN A 501 14.58 -16.51 4.03
C ASN A 501 15.92 -17.23 4.33
N ARG A 502 16.10 -18.47 3.85
CA ARG A 502 17.32 -19.29 4.10
C ARG A 502 18.44 -19.12 3.06
N HIS A 503 18.59 -17.93 2.48
CA HIS A 503 19.87 -17.53 1.86
C HIS A 503 20.70 -16.67 2.82
N PRO A 504 21.99 -17.01 3.02
CA PRO A 504 22.76 -16.52 4.17
C PRO A 504 23.24 -15.07 3.95
N ARG A 505 22.80 -14.14 4.81
CA ARG A 505 23.54 -12.89 5.04
C ARG A 505 24.82 -13.21 5.80
N ARG A 506 25.92 -13.34 5.05
CA ARG A 506 27.27 -13.49 5.58
C ARG A 506 27.86 -12.10 5.88
N ASN A 507 28.22 -11.90 7.14
CA ASN A 507 29.20 -10.96 7.70
C ASN A 507 28.96 -9.43 7.56
N THR A 508 28.40 -8.84 8.62
CA THR A 508 28.91 -7.57 9.14
C THR A 508 29.46 -7.81 10.55
N GLN A 509 30.78 -7.98 10.62
CA GLN A 509 31.52 -8.08 11.87
C GLN A 509 31.38 -6.81 12.70
N SER A 510 30.91 -7.00 13.93
CA SER A 510 31.29 -6.31 15.16
C SER A 510 32.25 -5.12 15.04
N ARG A 511 31.80 -3.96 15.49
CA ARG A 511 32.68 -3.06 16.26
C ARG A 511 31.94 -2.42 17.43
N ARG A 512 31.87 -3.19 18.51
CA ARG A 512 31.84 -2.66 19.88
C ARG A 512 33.19 -2.01 20.16
N ARG A 513 33.19 -0.76 20.61
CA ARG A 513 33.87 -0.36 21.86
C ARG A 513 33.32 0.99 22.35
N ARG A 514 32.59 0.88 23.46
CA ARG A 514 32.37 1.85 24.56
C ARG A 514 33.72 2.31 25.17
N PRO A 515 33.77 3.31 26.08
CA PRO A 515 32.68 4.01 26.78
C PRO A 515 32.35 5.39 26.20
#